data_AF-A0A1M7KVK2-F1
#
_entry.id   AF-A0A1M7KVK2-F1
#
_cell.length_a   1.000
_cell.length_b   1.000
_cell.length_c   1.000
_cell.angle_alpha   90.00
_cell.angle_beta   90.00
_cell.angle_gamma   90.00
#
_symmetry.space_group_name_H-M   'P 1'
#
loop_
_entity.id
_entity.type
_entity.pdbx_description
1 polymer ?
#
loop_
_entity_poly.entity_id
_entity_poly.type
_entity_poly.pdbx_seq_one_letter_code
_entity_poly.pdbx_strand_id
1 'polypeptide(L)'
;MNEHLKDIFVATGCPSQQQLLDYVQGKLTPEEQHEVEMHLADCELCSEALDGLSAFNDKEKLPALVREMKWDLLKKLHKKYRKSRRPENFNIYIAVIVLAIIFLVLALFWGYHFYTQPK
;
A
#
# COMPACT_ATOMS: atom_id res chain seq x y z
N MET A 1 17.27 0.07 -8.24
CA MET A 1 15.87 0.53 -8.20
C MET A 1 15.47 0.77 -9.64
N ASN A 2 14.52 0.01 -10.16
CA ASN A 2 14.42 -0.30 -11.60
C ASN A 2 13.89 0.90 -12.40
N GLU A 3 14.74 1.48 -13.27
CA GLU A 3 14.38 2.62 -14.14
C GLU A 3 13.29 2.27 -15.17
N HIS A 4 13.19 1.00 -15.57
CA HIS A 4 12.17 0.49 -16.50
C HIS A 4 10.71 0.67 -15.99
N LEU A 5 10.53 0.91 -14.69
CA LEU A 5 9.20 1.17 -14.11
C LEU A 5 8.79 2.64 -14.26
N LYS A 6 9.67 3.56 -14.68
CA LYS A 6 9.28 4.96 -14.91
C LYS A 6 8.52 5.12 -16.23
N ASP A 7 8.84 4.34 -17.24
CA ASP A 7 8.25 4.48 -18.58
C ASP A 7 6.80 4.00 -18.67
N ILE A 8 6.39 3.07 -17.80
CA ILE A 8 4.98 2.65 -17.67
C ILE A 8 4.08 3.69 -16.99
N PHE A 9 4.67 4.69 -16.32
CA PHE A 9 3.95 5.82 -15.71
C PHE A 9 4.26 7.13 -16.43
N VAL A 10 4.76 7.08 -17.66
CA VAL A 10 4.84 8.27 -18.52
C VAL A 10 3.44 8.83 -18.58
N ALA A 11 3.33 10.11 -18.23
CA ALA A 11 2.10 10.87 -18.38
C ALA A 11 1.71 10.81 -19.85
N THR A 12 0.81 9.89 -20.18
CA THR A 12 0.15 9.87 -21.47
C THR A 12 -0.53 11.22 -21.63
N GLY A 13 -0.59 11.76 -22.84
CA GLY A 13 -1.32 13.00 -23.14
C GLY A 13 -2.84 12.87 -22.95
N CYS A 14 -3.28 11.97 -22.08
CA CYS A 14 -4.66 11.67 -21.76
C CYS A 14 -5.24 12.72 -20.81
N PRO A 15 -6.53 13.06 -20.99
CA PRO A 15 -7.26 13.89 -20.06
C PRO A 15 -7.21 13.31 -18.65
N SER A 16 -7.12 14.18 -17.65
CA SER A 16 -7.16 13.75 -16.25
C SER A 16 -8.54 13.14 -15.92
N GLN A 17 -8.57 12.25 -14.92
CA GLN A 17 -9.82 11.66 -14.44
C GLN A 17 -10.87 12.73 -14.04
N GLN A 18 -10.42 13.85 -13.47
CA GLN A 18 -11.30 14.94 -13.07
C GLN A 18 -11.88 15.65 -14.30
N GLN A 19 -11.08 15.90 -15.33
CA GLN A 19 -11.57 16.49 -16.59
C GLN A 19 -12.59 15.58 -17.28
N LEU A 20 -12.37 14.26 -17.34
CA LEU A 20 -13.38 13.33 -17.90
C LEU A 20 -14.67 13.32 -17.07
N LEU A 21 -14.57 13.39 -15.74
CA LEU A 21 -15.72 13.51 -14.86
C LEU A 21 -16.50 14.80 -15.10
N ASP A 22 -15.81 15.92 -15.26
CA ASP A 22 -16.40 17.22 -15.51
C ASP A 22 -17.04 17.26 -16.91
N TYR A 23 -16.49 16.53 -17.89
CA TYR A 23 -17.03 16.41 -19.26
C TYR A 23 -18.37 15.68 -19.24
N VAL A 24 -18.40 14.54 -18.55
CA VAL A 24 -19.60 13.74 -18.32
C VAL A 24 -20.67 14.48 -17.49
N GLN A 25 -20.27 15.50 -16.73
CA GLN A 25 -21.16 16.38 -15.94
C GLN A 25 -21.55 17.67 -16.67
N GLY A 26 -20.98 17.96 -17.85
CA GLY A 26 -21.24 19.20 -18.60
C GLY A 26 -20.67 20.46 -17.93
N LYS A 27 -19.60 20.33 -17.14
CA LYS A 27 -19.00 21.43 -16.35
C LYS A 27 -17.79 22.11 -17.02
N LEU A 28 -17.26 21.57 -18.11
CA LEU A 28 -16.13 22.19 -18.85
C LEU A 28 -16.57 23.35 -19.72
N THR A 29 -15.63 24.26 -20.00
CA THR A 29 -15.83 25.31 -21.00
C THR A 29 -15.84 24.71 -22.42
N PRO A 30 -16.41 25.42 -23.42
CA PRO A 30 -16.45 24.94 -24.80
C PRO A 30 -15.07 24.61 -25.38
N GLU A 31 -14.04 25.36 -24.99
CA GLU A 31 -12.66 25.15 -25.44
C GLU A 31 -12.11 23.84 -24.88
N GLU A 32 -12.27 23.59 -23.59
CA GLU A 32 -11.78 22.36 -22.95
C GLU A 32 -12.57 21.13 -23.39
N GLN A 33 -13.87 21.27 -23.65
CA GLN A 33 -14.69 20.20 -24.22
C GLN A 33 -14.14 19.75 -25.57
N HIS A 34 -13.80 20.70 -26.43
CA HIS A 34 -13.26 20.40 -27.75
C HIS A 34 -11.92 19.66 -27.69
N GLU A 35 -11.02 20.06 -26.78
CA GLU A 35 -9.76 19.34 -26.56
C GLU A 35 -9.97 17.90 -26.10
N VAL A 36 -10.93 17.68 -25.20
CA VAL A 36 -11.28 16.34 -24.71
C VAL A 36 -11.90 15.50 -25.83
N GLU A 37 -12.80 16.05 -26.63
CA GLU A 37 -13.39 15.36 -27.79
C GLU A 37 -12.34 14.94 -28.82
N MET A 38 -11.40 15.83 -29.15
CA MET A 38 -10.28 15.49 -30.04
C MET A 38 -9.47 14.32 -29.49
N HIS A 39 -9.16 14.33 -28.18
CA HIS A 39 -8.42 13.23 -27.57
C HIS A 39 -9.22 11.92 -27.55
N LEU A 40 -10.52 11.97 -27.26
CA LEU A 40 -11.39 10.79 -27.22
C LEU A 40 -11.53 10.14 -28.60
N ALA A 41 -11.45 10.93 -29.67
CA ALA A 41 -11.43 10.42 -31.04
C ALA A 41 -10.12 9.66 -31.36
N ASP A 42 -9.00 10.09 -30.80
CA ASP A 42 -7.68 9.52 -31.06
C ASP A 42 -7.30 8.37 -30.09
N CYS A 43 -7.87 8.32 -28.89
CA CYS A 43 -7.53 7.35 -27.85
C CYS A 43 -8.71 6.43 -27.49
N GLU A 44 -8.71 5.22 -28.06
CA GLU A 44 -9.72 4.18 -27.78
C GLU A 44 -9.85 3.86 -26.27
N LEU A 45 -8.74 3.84 -25.53
CA LEU A 45 -8.74 3.57 -24.09
C LEU A 45 -9.51 4.65 -23.31
N CYS A 46 -9.34 5.92 -23.67
CA CYS A 46 -10.05 7.02 -23.03
C CYS A 46 -11.53 7.03 -23.42
N SER A 47 -11.87 6.66 -24.66
CA SER A 47 -13.26 6.49 -25.10
C SER A 47 -13.97 5.36 -24.33
N GLU A 48 -13.34 4.19 -24.19
CA GLU A 48 -13.91 3.09 -23.41
C GLU A 48 -14.05 3.45 -21.92
N ALA A 49 -13.06 4.13 -21.36
CA ALA A 49 -13.12 4.62 -19.98
C ALA A 49 -14.25 5.64 -19.77
N LEU A 50 -14.51 6.51 -20.77
CA LEU A 50 -15.59 7.48 -20.74
C LEU A 50 -16.96 6.80 -20.79
N ASP A 51 -17.14 5.78 -21.63
CA ASP A 51 -18.37 5.00 -21.70
C ASP A 51 -18.66 4.27 -20.39
N GLY A 52 -17.63 3.69 -19.79
CA GLY A 52 -17.73 3.12 -18.44
C GLY A 52 -18.13 4.16 -17.39
N LEU A 53 -17.60 5.38 -17.50
CA LEU A 53 -17.91 6.47 -16.57
C LEU A 53 -19.32 7.05 -16.77
N SER A 54 -19.78 7.14 -18.01
CA SER A 54 -21.09 7.67 -18.38
C SER A 54 -22.24 6.71 -18.03
N ALA A 55 -21.97 5.40 -18.00
CA ALA A 55 -22.91 4.37 -17.56
C ALA A 55 -23.38 4.55 -16.10
N PHE A 56 -22.63 5.29 -15.27
CA PHE A 56 -23.02 5.62 -13.90
C PHE A 56 -23.82 6.93 -13.85
N ASN A 57 -25.14 6.83 -13.72
CA ASN A 57 -26.07 7.97 -13.74
C ASN A 57 -26.08 8.81 -12.44
N ASP A 58 -25.77 8.21 -11.28
CA ASP A 58 -25.76 8.90 -9.98
C ASP A 58 -24.41 9.61 -9.71
N LYS A 59 -24.09 10.58 -10.57
CA LYS A 59 -22.80 11.29 -10.62
C LYS A 59 -22.45 12.05 -9.34
N GLU A 60 -23.44 12.47 -8.55
CA GLU A 60 -23.24 13.19 -7.29
C GLU A 60 -22.79 12.30 -6.13
N LYS A 61 -23.15 11.00 -6.14
CA LYS A 61 -22.85 10.08 -5.02
C LYS A 61 -21.57 9.28 -5.23
N LEU A 62 -21.09 9.16 -6.47
CA LEU A 62 -19.81 8.52 -6.83
C LEU A 62 -18.62 8.99 -5.97
N PRO A 63 -18.35 10.30 -5.79
CA PRO A 63 -17.17 10.75 -5.04
C PRO A 63 -17.27 10.52 -3.53
N ALA A 64 -18.47 10.27 -2.98
CA ALA A 64 -18.65 9.91 -1.58
C ALA A 64 -18.42 8.41 -1.36
N LEU A 65 -19.05 7.56 -2.19
CA LEU A 65 -18.87 6.10 -2.17
C LEU A 65 -17.42 5.68 -2.42
N VAL A 66 -16.77 6.25 -3.43
CA VAL A 66 -15.36 5.94 -3.74
C VAL A 66 -14.43 6.33 -2.59
N ARG A 67 -14.75 7.42 -1.90
CA ARG A 67 -13.96 7.90 -0.75
C ARG A 67 -14.08 6.96 0.44
N GLU A 68 -15.30 6.51 0.75
CA GLU A 68 -15.53 5.53 1.81
C GLU A 68 -14.82 4.19 1.53
N MET A 69 -14.91 3.70 0.28
CA MET A 69 -14.19 2.49 -0.13
C MET A 69 -12.66 2.62 0.02
N LYS A 70 -12.08 3.76 -0.35
CA LYS A 70 -10.64 4.01 -0.15
C LYS A 70 -10.24 3.91 1.32
N TRP A 71 -11.04 4.48 2.23
CA TRP A 71 -10.77 4.43 3.66
C TRP A 71 -10.80 3.00 4.21
N ASP A 72 -11.80 2.22 3.82
CA ASP A 72 -11.93 0.83 4.28
C ASP A 72 -10.80 -0.07 3.76
N LEU A 73 -10.37 0.15 2.51
CA LEU A 73 -9.21 -0.55 1.95
C LEU A 73 -7.92 -0.19 2.70
N LEU A 74 -7.63 1.10 2.87
CA LEU A 74 -6.45 1.56 3.61
C LEU A 74 -6.44 1.04 5.04
N LYS A 75 -7.61 1.00 5.70
CA LYS A 75 -7.76 0.46 7.05
C LYS A 75 -7.47 -1.04 7.11
N LYS A 76 -7.91 -1.83 6.12
CA LYS A 76 -7.59 -3.26 6.01
C LYS A 76 -6.09 -3.50 5.79
N LEU A 77 -5.44 -2.68 4.95
CA LEU A 77 -3.99 -2.75 4.72
C LEU A 77 -3.21 -2.41 6.01
N HIS A 78 -3.60 -1.33 6.70
CA HIS A 78 -2.95 -0.90 7.94
C HIS A 78 -3.12 -1.95 9.06
N LYS A 79 -4.30 -2.57 9.17
CA LYS A 79 -4.57 -3.64 10.16
C LYS A 79 -3.71 -4.89 9.91
N LYS A 80 -3.46 -5.24 8.65
CA LYS A 80 -2.58 -6.37 8.29
C LYS A 80 -1.12 -6.07 8.60
N TYR A 81 -0.66 -4.83 8.35
CA TYR A 81 0.69 -4.40 8.72
C TYR A 81 0.90 -4.39 10.25
N ARG A 82 -0.07 -3.89 11.01
CA ARG A 82 0.00 -3.86 12.48
C ARG A 82 -0.03 -5.24 13.14
N LYS A 83 -0.71 -6.23 12.55
CA LYS A 83 -0.75 -7.61 13.08
C LYS A 83 0.52 -8.41 12.77
N SER A 84 1.28 -8.02 11.74
CA SER A 84 2.55 -8.67 11.36
C SER A 84 3.77 -8.17 12.13
N ARG A 85 3.66 -7.04 12.85
CA ARG A 85 4.65 -6.66 13.87
C ARG A 85 4.36 -7.43 15.15
N ARG A 86 4.78 -8.70 15.21
CA ARG A 86 5.14 -9.28 16.51
C ARG A 86 6.23 -8.37 17.11
N PRO A 87 6.16 -7.99 18.39
CA PRO A 87 7.22 -7.18 18.98
C PRO A 87 8.52 -7.96 18.90
N GLU A 88 9.51 -7.44 18.17
CA GLU A 88 10.83 -8.07 17.97
C GLU A 88 11.52 -8.42 19.31
N ASN A 89 11.07 -7.78 20.39
CA ASN A 89 11.55 -7.96 21.76
C ASN A 89 11.28 -9.37 22.34
N PHE A 90 10.32 -10.13 21.82
CA PHE A 90 10.00 -11.46 22.35
C PHE A 90 11.14 -12.47 22.12
N ASN A 91 11.75 -12.44 20.93
CA ASN A 91 12.87 -13.33 20.60
C ASN A 91 14.14 -12.96 21.38
N ILE A 92 14.37 -11.66 21.59
CA ILE A 92 15.51 -11.15 22.37
C ILE A 92 15.40 -11.60 23.83
N TYR A 93 14.21 -11.54 24.41
CA TYR A 93 13.97 -11.98 25.79
C TYR A 93 14.26 -13.47 26.00
N ILE A 94 13.82 -14.33 25.07
CA ILE A 94 14.08 -15.78 25.14
C ILE A 94 15.59 -16.07 25.04
N ALA A 95 16.31 -15.39 24.15
CA ALA A 95 17.76 -15.58 24.00
C ALA A 95 18.55 -15.24 25.28
N VAL A 96 18.17 -14.17 25.98
CA VAL A 96 18.81 -13.77 27.25
C VAL A 96 18.59 -14.81 28.34
N ILE A 97 17.38 -15.34 28.47
CA ILE A 97 17.08 -16.38 29.48
C ILE A 97 17.90 -17.65 29.22
N VAL A 98 17.97 -18.09 27.97
CA VAL A 98 18.73 -19.30 27.60
C VAL A 98 20.21 -19.11 27.91
N LEU A 99 20.79 -17.96 27.59
CA LEU A 99 22.18 -17.65 27.92
C LEU A 99 22.45 -17.62 29.43
N ALA A 100 21.54 -17.04 30.22
CA ALA A 100 21.65 -17.02 31.67
C ALA A 100 21.64 -18.43 32.28
N ILE A 101 20.77 -19.31 31.78
CA ILE A 101 20.71 -20.72 32.23
C ILE A 101 21.99 -21.46 31.88
N ILE A 102 22.50 -21.30 30.65
CA ILE A 102 23.77 -21.92 30.23
C ILE A 102 24.91 -21.46 31.14
N PHE A 103 24.99 -20.16 31.43
CA PHE A 103 26.01 -19.61 32.31
C PHE A 103 25.94 -20.18 33.73
N LEU A 104 24.73 -20.33 34.29
CA LEU A 104 24.53 -20.96 35.60
C LEU A 104 24.96 -22.43 35.61
N VAL A 105 24.61 -23.19 34.57
CA VAL A 105 25.01 -24.61 34.46
C VAL A 105 26.52 -24.74 34.35
N LEU A 106 27.18 -23.88 33.57
CA LEU A 106 28.63 -23.85 33.46
C LEU A 106 29.28 -23.48 34.81
N ALA A 107 28.78 -22.47 35.52
CA ALA A 107 29.30 -22.08 36.82
C ALA A 107 29.21 -23.23 37.84
N LEU A 108 28.08 -23.95 37.87
CA LEU A 108 27.89 -25.12 38.73
C LEU A 108 28.82 -26.27 38.33
N PHE A 109 28.98 -26.54 37.03
CA PHE A 109 29.87 -27.58 36.52
C PHE A 109 31.34 -27.30 36.89
N TRP A 110 31.80 -26.06 36.70
CA TRP A 110 33.15 -25.65 37.06
C TRP A 110 33.37 -25.68 38.57
N GLY A 111 32.39 -25.25 39.37
CA GLY A 111 32.44 -25.36 40.83
C GLY A 111 32.53 -26.80 41.31
N TYR A 112 31.73 -27.69 40.73
CA TYR A 112 31.79 -29.12 41.05
C TYR A 112 33.13 -29.74 40.63
N HIS A 113 33.62 -29.43 39.43
CA HIS A 113 34.91 -29.92 38.95
C HIS A 113 36.07 -29.44 39.84
N PHE A 114 36.05 -28.18 40.27
CA PHE A 114 37.06 -27.62 41.17
C PHE A 114 36.98 -28.23 42.57
N TYR A 115 35.78 -28.48 43.08
CA TYR A 115 35.58 -29.12 44.39
C TYR A 115 35.93 -30.61 44.41
N THR A 116 35.75 -31.30 43.28
CA THR A 116 36.05 -32.74 43.14
C THR A 116 37.50 -33.02 42.74
N GLN A 117 38.26 -31.99 42.36
CA GLN A 117 39.71 -32.04 42.14
C GLN A 117 40.46 -31.25 43.24
N PRO A 118 40.32 -31.57 44.54
CA PRO A 118 41.21 -31.03 45.54
C PRO A 118 42.57 -31.73 45.36
N LYS A 119 43.61 -30.94 45.07
CA LYS A 119 44.99 -31.34 45.38
C LYS A 119 45.19 -31.31 46.89
#